data_AF-A0A9X4AII0-F1
#
_entry.id   AF-A0A9X4AII0-F1
#
_cell.length_a   1.000
_cell.length_b   1.000
_cell.length_c   1.000
_cell.angle_alpha   90.00
_cell.angle_beta   90.00
_cell.angle_gamma   90.00
#
_symmetry.space_group_name_H-M   'P 1'
#
loop_
_entity.id
_entity.type
_entity.pdbx_description
1 polymer ?
#
loop_
_entity_poly.entity_id
_entity_poly.type
_entity_poly.pdbx_seq_one_letter_code
_entity_poly.pdbx_strand_id
1 'polypeptide(L)'
;MKLKRAIVVMFLFILIVAACDNTTENKEDFLGEVVEVEIELEPETPRVNTDTTIKAIVTQGKDKVNDANEVIFEVWKEGQEDHEMIEASNQGDGIYSITKQFKTEGNYFVVSHVTARDMHVMPRKAYTVAK
;
A
#
# COMPACT_ATOMS: atom_id res chain seq x y z
N MET A 1 1.53 -47.42 -54.64
CA MET A 1 0.69 -47.31 -53.42
C MET A 1 1.42 -46.88 -52.15
N LYS A 2 2.74 -46.56 -52.17
CA LYS A 2 3.49 -46.17 -50.96
C LYS A 2 3.47 -44.66 -50.66
N LEU A 3 3.23 -43.81 -51.66
CA LEU A 3 3.18 -42.34 -51.49
C LEU A 3 1.87 -41.85 -50.86
N LYS A 4 0.75 -42.57 -51.07
CA LYS A 4 -0.55 -42.25 -50.44
C LYS A 4 -0.60 -42.60 -48.95
N ARG A 5 0.24 -43.54 -48.49
CA ARG A 5 0.34 -43.92 -47.07
C ARG A 5 1.19 -42.95 -46.25
N ALA A 6 2.15 -42.26 -46.88
CA ALA A 6 2.97 -41.26 -46.21
C ALA A 6 2.22 -39.94 -45.93
N ILE A 7 1.29 -39.56 -46.81
CA ILE A 7 0.50 -38.31 -46.65
C ILE A 7 -0.55 -38.46 -45.54
N VAL A 8 -1.09 -39.67 -45.32
CA VAL A 8 -2.08 -39.94 -44.26
C VAL A 8 -1.44 -39.91 -42.86
N VAL A 9 -0.16 -40.25 -42.73
CA VAL A 9 0.56 -40.22 -41.44
C VAL A 9 1.01 -38.79 -41.08
N MET A 10 1.30 -37.94 -42.06
CA MET A 10 1.70 -36.55 -41.84
C MET A 10 0.53 -35.61 -41.50
N PHE A 11 -0.71 -36.00 -41.80
CA PHE A 11 -1.92 -35.24 -41.44
C PHE A 11 -2.48 -35.59 -40.04
N LEU A 12 -2.00 -36.66 -39.40
CA LEU A 12 -2.49 -37.10 -38.08
C LEU A 12 -1.75 -36.45 -36.90
N PHE A 13 -0.70 -35.66 -37.16
CA PHE A 13 0.09 -34.98 -36.12
C PHE A 13 -0.30 -33.50 -35.87
N ILE A 14 -1.29 -32.97 -36.59
CA ILE A 14 -1.67 -31.53 -36.51
C ILE A 14 -2.80 -31.27 -35.49
N LEU A 15 -3.30 -32.28 -34.78
CA LEU A 15 -4.46 -32.14 -33.87
C LEU A 15 -4.15 -31.86 -32.38
N ILE A 16 -2.91 -31.52 -32.00
CA ILE A 16 -2.54 -31.36 -30.57
C ILE A 16 -2.19 -29.93 -30.16
N VAL A 17 -2.54 -28.90 -30.92
CA VAL A 17 -2.24 -27.51 -30.52
C VAL A 17 -3.47 -26.61 -30.64
N ALA A 18 -4.46 -26.83 -29.78
CA ALA A 18 -5.48 -25.85 -29.44
C ALA A 18 -6.23 -26.26 -28.16
N ALA A 19 -5.51 -26.36 -27.04
CA ALA A 19 -6.10 -26.38 -25.71
C ALA A 19 -5.13 -25.76 -24.70
N CYS A 20 -4.66 -24.55 -25.01
CA CYS A 20 -4.41 -23.59 -23.94
C CYS A 20 -5.64 -22.70 -23.96
N ASP A 21 -6.69 -23.17 -23.30
CA ASP A 21 -7.74 -22.28 -22.82
C ASP A 21 -7.08 -21.46 -21.72
N ASN A 22 -6.47 -20.35 -22.12
CA ASN A 22 -6.13 -19.29 -21.19
C ASN A 22 -7.45 -18.62 -20.92
N THR A 23 -8.30 -19.28 -20.14
CA THR A 23 -9.36 -18.61 -19.43
C THR A 23 -8.63 -17.56 -18.64
N THR A 24 -8.67 -16.34 -19.16
CA THR A 24 -8.29 -15.16 -18.43
C THR A 24 -9.31 -15.15 -17.31
N GLU A 25 -8.93 -15.74 -16.18
CA GLU A 25 -9.66 -15.60 -14.95
C GLU A 25 -9.69 -14.09 -14.69
N ASN A 26 -10.74 -13.44 -15.20
CA ASN A 26 -11.30 -12.27 -14.57
C ASN A 26 -11.77 -12.77 -13.20
N LYS A 27 -10.82 -12.87 -12.27
CA LYS A 27 -11.05 -12.83 -10.83
C LYS A 27 -11.48 -11.40 -10.48
N GLU A 28 -12.58 -10.98 -11.05
CA GLU A 28 -13.38 -9.84 -10.62
C GLU A 28 -14.60 -10.46 -9.93
N ASP A 29 -14.37 -11.17 -8.82
CA ASP A 29 -15.46 -11.64 -7.96
C ASP A 29 -14.93 -11.95 -6.54
N PHE A 30 -15.44 -11.20 -5.55
CA PHE A 30 -15.33 -11.39 -4.09
C PHE A 30 -14.01 -11.12 -3.34
N LEU A 31 -13.33 -10.00 -3.61
CA LEU A 31 -12.54 -9.34 -2.56
C LEU A 31 -13.37 -8.17 -2.04
N GLY A 32 -13.78 -8.22 -0.77
CA GLY A 32 -14.36 -7.05 -0.11
C GLY A 32 -13.42 -5.85 -0.27
N GLU A 33 -13.99 -4.64 -0.25
CA GLU A 33 -13.19 -3.41 -0.32
C GLU A 33 -12.05 -3.48 0.70
N VAL A 34 -10.82 -3.21 0.27
CA VAL A 34 -9.64 -3.27 1.15
C VAL A 34 -9.50 -1.97 1.93
N VAL A 35 -8.89 -2.05 3.12
CA VAL A 35 -8.48 -0.84 3.85
C VAL A 35 -7.32 -0.19 3.10
N GLU A 36 -7.47 1.09 2.80
CA GLU A 36 -6.47 1.95 2.17
C GLU A 36 -6.06 3.04 3.16
N VAL A 37 -4.78 3.43 3.10
CA VAL A 37 -4.20 4.42 3.99
C VAL A 37 -3.33 5.37 3.19
N GLU A 38 -3.65 6.66 3.22
CA GLU A 38 -2.84 7.73 2.64
C GLU A 38 -2.14 8.53 3.74
N ILE A 39 -0.85 8.83 3.54
CA ILE A 39 -0.06 9.62 4.49
C ILE A 39 0.12 11.05 3.98
N GLU A 40 -0.33 12.03 4.76
CA GLU A 40 -0.16 13.46 4.49
C GLU A 40 0.65 14.15 5.60
N LEU A 41 1.34 15.23 5.22
CA LEU A 41 2.09 16.08 6.13
C LEU A 41 1.60 17.52 5.99
N GLU A 42 1.43 18.21 7.11
CA GLU A 42 1.04 19.61 7.17
C GLU A 42 1.99 20.37 8.10
N PRO A 43 2.85 21.26 7.57
CA PRO A 43 3.03 21.58 6.14
C PRO A 43 3.64 20.41 5.34
N GLU A 44 3.43 20.38 4.03
CA GLU A 44 3.96 19.33 3.13
C GLU A 44 5.49 19.22 3.18
N THR A 45 6.16 20.35 3.41
CA THR A 45 7.60 20.41 3.70
C THR A 45 7.82 20.90 5.14
N PRO A 46 8.01 19.97 6.09
CA PRO A 46 8.32 20.26 7.48
C PRO A 46 9.57 21.13 7.63
N ARG A 47 9.62 21.96 8.67
CA ARG A 47 10.83 22.71 9.06
C ARG A 47 11.26 22.37 10.48
N VAL A 48 12.55 22.48 10.75
CA VAL A 48 13.06 22.26 12.10
C VAL A 48 12.40 23.19 13.10
N ASN A 49 12.11 22.68 14.30
CA ASN A 49 11.50 23.40 15.41
C ASN A 49 10.14 24.05 15.09
N THR A 50 9.44 23.54 14.07
CA THR A 50 8.06 23.91 13.77
C THR A 50 7.15 22.72 13.93
N ASP A 51 5.90 22.96 14.31
CA ASP A 51 4.91 21.90 14.39
C ASP A 51 4.60 21.37 12.99
N THR A 52 4.70 20.06 12.85
CA THR A 52 4.27 19.32 11.68
C THR A 52 3.22 18.32 12.11
N THR A 53 2.06 18.36 11.49
CA THR A 53 1.03 17.35 11.66
C THR A 53 1.24 16.26 10.62
N ILE A 54 1.30 15.01 11.05
CA ILE A 54 1.34 13.85 10.17
C ILE A 54 -0.02 13.18 10.28
N LYS A 55 -0.67 12.94 9.15
CA LYS A 55 -2.01 12.35 9.05
C LYS A 55 -1.96 11.01 8.32
N ALA A 56 -2.77 10.08 8.79
CA ALA A 56 -3.15 8.87 8.10
C ALA A 56 -4.64 8.98 7.79
N ILE A 57 -4.98 9.03 6.50
CA ILE A 57 -6.35 9.07 6.00
C ILE A 57 -6.73 7.62 5.67
N VAL A 58 -7.61 7.04 6.47
CA VAL A 58 -8.00 5.62 6.39
C VAL A 58 -9.36 5.50 5.73
N THR A 59 -9.42 4.72 4.65
CA THR A 59 -10.64 4.46 3.87
C THR A 59 -10.83 2.98 3.63
N GLN A 60 -12.07 2.57 3.40
CA GLN A 60 -12.39 1.27 2.79
C GLN A 60 -13.41 1.55 1.70
N GLY A 61 -12.98 1.39 0.45
CA GLY A 61 -13.70 1.89 -0.72
C GLY A 61 -14.01 3.38 -0.62
N LYS A 62 -15.31 3.73 -0.56
CA LYS A 62 -15.75 5.14 -0.48
C LYS A 62 -15.93 5.64 0.96
N ASP A 63 -15.88 4.74 1.95
CA ASP A 63 -16.17 5.07 3.33
C ASP A 63 -14.91 5.45 4.11
N LYS A 64 -15.07 6.43 5.01
CA LYS A 64 -14.04 6.80 5.98
C LYS A 64 -14.06 5.83 7.17
N VAL A 65 -12.89 5.39 7.61
CA VAL A 65 -12.75 4.41 8.70
C VAL A 65 -12.40 5.13 10.00
N ASN A 66 -13.41 5.41 10.83
CA ASN A 66 -13.27 6.10 12.12
C ASN A 66 -13.08 5.16 13.31
N ASP A 67 -13.09 3.86 13.07
CA ASP A 67 -13.13 2.79 14.07
C ASP A 67 -11.94 1.84 13.91
N ALA A 68 -10.79 2.34 13.44
CA ALA A 68 -9.56 1.56 13.42
C ALA A 68 -9.20 1.13 14.84
N ASN A 69 -8.76 -0.12 14.99
CA ASN A 69 -8.37 -0.68 16.27
C ASN A 69 -7.07 -0.06 16.79
N GLU A 70 -6.16 0.26 15.88
CA GLU A 70 -4.86 0.83 16.20
C GLU A 70 -4.33 1.64 15.01
N VAL A 71 -3.77 2.81 15.30
CA VAL A 71 -2.98 3.59 14.34
C VAL A 71 -1.72 4.10 15.01
N ILE A 72 -0.56 3.62 14.55
CA ILE A 72 0.76 4.02 15.07
C ILE A 72 1.60 4.58 13.93
N PHE A 73 2.24 5.72 14.15
CA PHE A 73 3.27 6.23 13.27
C PHE A 73 4.65 5.79 13.76
N GLU A 74 5.39 5.13 12.89
CA GLU A 74 6.81 4.83 13.06
C GLU A 74 7.62 5.87 12.27
N VAL A 75 8.44 6.67 12.96
CA VAL A 75 9.18 7.79 12.35
C VAL A 75 10.67 7.68 12.64
N TRP A 76 11.51 7.87 11.63
CA TRP A 76 12.96 7.87 11.79
C TRP A 76 13.67 8.75 10.74
N LYS A 77 14.88 9.20 11.07
CA LYS A 77 15.76 9.89 10.11
C LYS A 77 16.52 8.87 9.28
N GLU A 78 16.75 9.17 8.01
CA GLU A 78 17.63 8.37 7.16
C GLU A 78 19.02 8.18 7.80
N GLY A 79 19.46 6.92 7.87
CA GLY A 79 20.72 6.53 8.49
C GLY A 79 20.68 6.32 10.01
N GLN A 80 19.53 6.49 10.66
CA GLN A 80 19.32 6.07 12.06
C GLN A 80 18.70 4.67 12.13
N GLU A 81 19.14 3.86 13.09
CA GLU A 81 18.56 2.54 13.38
C GLU A 81 17.37 2.63 14.36
N ASP A 82 17.39 3.63 15.25
CA ASP A 82 16.32 3.83 16.23
C ASP A 82 15.11 4.51 15.59
N HIS A 83 13.95 3.90 15.76
CA HIS A 83 12.67 4.40 15.26
C HIS A 83 11.76 4.82 16.42
N GLU A 84 11.01 5.90 16.23
CA GLU A 84 10.04 6.41 17.21
C GLU A 84 8.64 5.91 16.85
N MET A 85 8.00 5.19 17.77
CA MET A 85 6.63 4.72 17.65
C MET A 85 5.69 5.67 18.40
N ILE A 86 4.73 6.27 17.69
CA ILE A 86 3.84 7.29 18.22
C ILE A 86 2.39 6.90 17.92
N GLU A 87 1.60 6.66 18.96
CA GLU A 87 0.17 6.39 18.84
C GLU A 87 -0.57 7.63 18.31
N ALA A 88 -1.40 7.43 17.30
CA ALA A 88 -2.15 8.51 16.66
C ALA A 88 -3.45 8.82 17.42
N SER A 89 -3.81 10.10 17.44
CA SER A 89 -5.13 10.53 17.91
C SER A 89 -6.13 10.48 16.77
N ASN A 90 -7.27 9.80 16.98
CA ASN A 90 -8.40 9.80 16.06
C ASN A 90 -9.08 11.18 16.03
N GLN A 91 -9.14 11.80 14.85
CA GLN A 91 -9.71 13.13 14.62
C GLN A 91 -11.11 13.09 14.01
N GLY A 92 -11.64 11.90 13.68
CA GLY A 92 -12.83 11.76 12.85
C GLY A 92 -12.54 11.85 11.35
N ASP A 93 -13.56 11.67 10.51
CA ASP A 93 -13.49 11.67 9.04
C ASP A 93 -12.40 10.75 8.43
N GLY A 94 -12.07 9.66 9.12
CA GLY A 94 -11.05 8.69 8.76
C GLY A 94 -9.63 9.19 9.01
N ILE A 95 -9.47 10.31 9.73
CA ILE A 95 -8.18 10.95 9.95
C ILE A 95 -7.65 10.56 11.33
N TYR A 96 -6.43 10.04 11.34
CA TYR A 96 -5.64 9.80 12.54
C TYR A 96 -4.37 10.61 12.43
N SER A 97 -3.98 11.30 13.50
CA SER A 97 -2.85 12.23 13.41
C SER A 97 -1.98 12.28 14.65
N ILE A 98 -0.73 12.67 14.42
CA ILE A 98 0.22 13.10 15.44
C ILE A 98 0.75 14.49 15.11
N THR A 99 1.18 15.23 16.12
CA THR A 99 1.92 16.48 15.94
C THR A 99 3.34 16.30 16.46
N LYS A 100 4.32 16.67 15.63
CA LYS A 100 5.74 16.50 15.94
C LYS A 100 6.56 17.71 15.53
N GLN A 101 7.60 18.01 16.31
CA GLN A 101 8.67 18.93 15.92
C GLN A 101 9.96 18.16 15.65
N PHE A 102 10.54 18.38 14.48
CA PHE A 102 11.84 17.83 14.12
C PHE A 102 12.97 18.75 14.58
N LYS A 103 14.03 18.20 15.17
CA LYS A 103 15.15 19.00 15.71
C LYS A 103 16.29 19.20 14.73
N THR A 104 16.38 18.37 13.69
CA THR A 104 17.44 18.44 12.68
C THR A 104 16.84 18.34 11.30
N GLU A 105 17.45 19.03 10.34
CA GLU A 105 17.13 18.87 8.91
C GLU A 105 17.61 17.51 8.40
N GLY A 106 17.04 17.09 7.27
CA GLY A 106 17.45 15.88 6.57
C GLY A 106 16.26 15.08 6.03
N ASN A 107 16.55 13.90 5.49
CA ASN A 107 15.53 12.99 5.01
C ASN A 107 15.00 12.14 6.15
N TYR A 108 13.69 11.96 6.17
CA TYR A 108 12.97 11.18 7.15
C TYR A 108 12.04 10.20 6.44
N PHE A 109 11.67 9.17 7.18
CA PHE A 109 10.63 8.23 6.78
C PHE A 109 9.55 8.20 7.85
N VAL A 110 8.34 7.93 7.39
CA VAL A 110 7.21 7.56 8.25
C VAL A 110 6.53 6.32 7.68
N VAL A 111 6.19 5.38 8.56
CA VAL A 111 5.28 4.27 8.28
C VAL A 111 4.05 4.46 9.16
N SER A 112 2.86 4.28 8.58
CA SER A 112 1.61 4.27 9.35
C SER A 112 1.15 2.82 9.50
N HIS A 113 1.28 2.27 10.70
CA HIS A 113 0.75 0.96 11.05
C HIS A 113 -0.74 1.12 11.38
N VAL A 114 -1.62 0.64 10.50
CA VAL A 114 -3.07 0.73 10.69
C VAL A 114 -3.67 -0.67 10.78
N THR A 115 -4.29 -0.97 11.91
CA THR A 115 -5.10 -2.18 12.11
C THR A 115 -6.58 -1.79 12.09
N ALA A 116 -7.33 -2.27 11.11
CA ALA A 116 -8.77 -2.05 11.01
C ALA A 116 -9.44 -3.17 10.21
N ARG A 117 -10.65 -3.58 10.61
CA ARG A 117 -11.50 -4.54 9.85
C ARG A 117 -10.75 -5.82 9.45
N ASP A 118 -10.05 -6.40 10.43
CA ASP A 118 -9.21 -7.61 10.28
C ASP A 118 -8.04 -7.47 9.29
N MET A 119 -7.70 -6.24 8.90
CA MET A 119 -6.57 -5.91 8.04
C MET A 119 -5.51 -5.12 8.79
N HIS A 120 -4.25 -5.35 8.41
CA HIS A 120 -3.10 -4.57 8.86
C HIS A 120 -2.36 -3.98 7.66
N VAL A 121 -2.36 -2.65 7.55
CA VAL A 121 -1.86 -1.91 6.38
C VAL A 121 -0.75 -0.97 6.84
N MET A 122 0.37 -0.95 6.10
CA MET A 122 1.59 -0.24 6.48
C MET A 122 2.20 0.58 5.34
N PRO A 123 1.53 1.64 4.82
CA PRO A 123 2.16 2.51 3.83
C PRO A 123 3.37 3.23 4.41
N ARG A 124 4.36 3.48 3.56
CA ARG A 124 5.57 4.24 3.89
C ARG A 124 5.64 5.51 3.05
N LYS A 125 6.03 6.63 3.66
CA LYS A 125 6.32 7.88 2.98
C LYS A 125 7.71 8.40 3.36
N ALA A 126 8.47 8.83 2.37
CA ALA A 126 9.72 9.57 2.56
C ALA A 126 9.45 11.08 2.43
N TYR A 127 10.11 11.90 3.23
CA TYR A 127 9.98 13.36 3.18
C TYR A 127 11.26 14.03 3.68
N THR A 128 11.45 15.30 3.31
CA THR A 128 12.60 16.10 3.75
C THR A 128 12.14 17.14 4.76
N VAL A 129 12.83 17.19 5.90
CA VAL A 129 12.72 18.28 6.87
C VAL A 129 13.73 19.36 6.48
N ALA A 130 13.23 20.55 6.17
CA ALA A 130 14.05 21.71 5.85
C ALA A 130 14.47 22.49 7.10
N LYS A 131 15.39 23.43 6.93
CA LYS A 131 15.82 24.37 7.96
C LYS A 131 14.75 25.41 8.33
#